data_AF-A0A242CL19-F1
#
_entry.id   AF-A0A242CL19-F1
#
_cell.length_a   1.000
_cell.length_b   1.000
_cell.length_c   1.000
_cell.angle_alpha   90.00
_cell.angle_beta   90.00
_cell.angle_gamma   90.00
#
_symmetry.space_group_name_H-M   'P 1'
#
loop_
_entity.id
_entity.type
_entity.pdbx_description
1 polymer ?
#
loop_
_entity_poly.entity_id
_entity_poly.type
_entity_poly.pdbx_seq_one_letter_code
_entity_poly.pdbx_strand_id
1 'polypeptide(L)'
;MGIFYEKEAIYEQMKILIEERRESTNKYYDLKQKLEAFKDKPSSSHFKNNCRKKNDWSMDIEHQKYVLSKKEKNLSTVSYQDIALKIASFLKEAGQPVQTRQIFQFILERYNYNLTYSNFVSNILPRVHRDSNINVEKACRGYWQYRLK
;
A
#
# COMPACT_ATOMS: atom_id res chain seq x y z
N MET A 1 -32.18 53.22 3.57
CA MET A 1 -32.55 51.79 3.40
C MET A 1 -32.72 51.22 4.80
N GLY A 2 -33.98 51.02 5.21
CA GLY A 2 -34.38 51.05 6.61
C GLY A 2 -34.18 49.75 7.38
N ILE A 3 -33.95 49.91 8.70
CA ILE A 3 -33.84 48.91 9.78
C ILE A 3 -34.88 47.76 9.68
N PHE A 4 -36.02 48.03 9.03
CA PHE A 4 -37.09 47.05 8.81
C PHE A 4 -36.65 45.88 7.91
N TYR A 5 -35.95 46.14 6.80
CA TYR A 5 -35.48 45.10 5.88
C TYR A 5 -34.42 44.20 6.52
N GLU A 6 -33.56 44.77 7.36
CA GLU A 6 -32.53 44.02 8.07
C GLU A 6 -33.14 43.09 9.13
N LYS A 7 -34.19 43.55 9.83
CA LYS A 7 -34.96 42.70 10.74
C LYS A 7 -35.64 41.54 10.01
N GLU A 8 -36.25 41.79 8.86
CA GLU A 8 -36.89 40.75 8.05
C GLU A 8 -35.89 39.70 7.57
N ALA A 9 -34.72 40.11 7.06
CA ALA A 9 -33.65 39.20 6.67
C ALA A 9 -33.13 38.35 7.83
N ILE A 10 -33.00 38.93 9.03
CA ILE A 10 -32.61 38.19 10.24
C ILE A 10 -33.67 37.15 10.62
N TYR A 11 -34.97 37.48 10.52
CA TYR A 11 -36.04 36.52 10.80
C TYR A 11 -36.04 35.35 9.80
N GLU A 12 -35.78 35.61 8.52
CA GLU A 12 -35.65 34.54 7.52
C GLU A 12 -34.47 33.61 7.83
N GLN A 13 -33.32 34.18 8.18
CA GLN A 13 -32.15 33.39 8.59
C GLN A 13 -32.43 32.55 9.83
N MET A 14 -33.08 33.12 10.85
CA MET A 14 -33.50 32.37 12.04
C MET A 14 -34.44 31.21 11.69
N LYS A 15 -35.38 31.43 10.76
CA LYS A 15 -36.30 30.38 10.30
C LYS A 15 -35.55 29.22 9.63
N ILE A 16 -34.58 29.52 8.77
CA ILE A 16 -33.73 28.51 8.12
C ILE A 16 -32.95 27.71 9.17
N LEU A 17 -32.33 28.37 10.14
CA LEU A 17 -31.58 27.70 11.21
C LEU A 17 -32.46 26.78 12.08
N ILE A 18 -33.71 27.15 12.30
CA ILE A 18 -34.68 26.31 13.02
C ILE A 18 -35.00 25.06 12.21
N GLU A 19 -35.18 25.18 10.90
CA GLU A 19 -35.48 24.06 10.02
C GLU A 19 -34.29 23.08 9.92
N GLU A 20 -33.07 23.61 9.77
CA GLU A 20 -31.85 22.81 9.78
C GLU A 20 -31.65 22.07 11.11
N ARG A 21 -31.96 22.72 12.24
CA ARG A 21 -31.93 22.07 13.56
C ARG A 21 -32.93 20.93 13.62
N ARG A 22 -34.15 21.10 13.08
CA ARG A 22 -35.19 20.05 13.05
C ARG A 22 -34.74 18.86 12.22
N GLU A 23 -34.19 19.10 11.02
CA GLU A 23 -33.65 18.03 10.19
C GLU A 23 -32.51 17.27 10.88
N SER A 24 -31.60 17.99 11.52
CA SER A 24 -30.47 17.38 12.25
C SER A 24 -30.96 16.51 13.39
N THR A 25 -31.99 16.97 14.10
CA THR A 25 -32.64 16.22 15.17
C THR A 25 -33.32 14.96 14.64
N ASN A 26 -34.03 15.04 13.51
CA ASN A 26 -34.65 13.88 12.87
C ASN A 26 -33.61 12.84 12.46
N LYS A 27 -32.53 13.28 11.78
CA LYS A 27 -31.40 12.42 11.39
C LYS A 27 -30.77 11.73 12.60
N TYR A 28 -30.63 12.44 13.72
CA TYR A 28 -30.12 11.86 14.97
C TYR A 28 -31.05 10.74 15.49
N TYR A 29 -32.35 10.98 15.56
CA TYR A 29 -33.31 9.97 16.04
C TYR A 29 -33.41 8.75 15.12
N ASP A 30 -33.36 8.94 13.80
CA ASP A 30 -33.33 7.84 12.82
C ASP A 30 -32.10 6.95 13.03
N LEU A 31 -30.93 7.55 13.25
CA LEU A 31 -29.70 6.80 13.52
C LEU A 31 -29.75 6.10 14.88
N LYS A 32 -30.30 6.76 15.90
CA LYS A 32 -30.51 6.16 17.22
C LYS A 32 -31.42 4.94 17.13
N GLN A 33 -32.54 5.03 16.40
CA GLN A 33 -33.47 3.92 16.20
C GLN A 33 -32.81 2.76 15.46
N LYS A 34 -31.99 3.04 14.43
CA LYS A 34 -31.21 2.00 13.74
C LYS A 34 -30.25 1.29 14.69
N LEU A 35 -29.58 2.03 15.58
CA LEU A 35 -28.67 1.45 16.58
C LEU A 35 -29.39 0.59 17.61
N GLU A 36 -30.56 1.02 18.09
CA GLU A 36 -31.38 0.22 19.01
C GLU A 36 -31.88 -1.06 18.33
N ALA A 37 -32.30 -1.00 17.06
CA ALA A 37 -32.68 -2.18 16.29
C ALA A 37 -31.54 -3.19 16.07
N PHE A 38 -30.27 -2.79 16.19
CA PHE A 38 -29.13 -3.71 16.21
C PHE A 38 -28.91 -4.34 17.58
N LYS A 39 -29.27 -3.66 18.68
CA LYS A 39 -29.16 -4.20 20.04
C LYS A 39 -30.28 -5.20 20.36
N ASP A 40 -31.47 -4.98 19.79
CA ASP A 40 -32.66 -5.80 20.05
C ASP A 40 -32.75 -7.07 19.19
N LYS A 41 -31.77 -7.35 18.33
CA LYS A 41 -31.68 -8.65 17.64
C LYS A 41 -30.96 -9.64 18.53
N PRO A 42 -31.66 -10.55 19.24
CA PRO A 42 -30.98 -11.64 19.92
C PRO A 42 -30.28 -12.48 18.85
N SER A 43 -29.02 -12.82 19.14
CA SER A 43 -28.25 -13.83 18.42
C SER A 43 -28.97 -15.18 18.53
N SER A 44 -29.98 -15.42 17.69
CA SER A 44 -30.63 -16.71 17.56
C SER A 44 -30.47 -17.24 16.15
N SER A 45 -29.69 -18.30 16.08
CA SER A 45 -29.62 -19.26 14.99
C SER A 45 -31.00 -19.78 14.64
N HIS A 46 -31.48 -19.53 13.43
CA HIS A 46 -32.32 -20.49 12.73
C HIS A 46 -32.24 -20.33 11.21
N PHE A 47 -31.67 -21.36 10.59
CA PHE A 47 -31.78 -21.65 9.17
C PHE A 47 -33.26 -21.72 8.76
N LYS A 48 -33.71 -20.78 7.93
CA LYS A 48 -34.81 -21.03 6.99
C LYS A 48 -34.43 -20.52 5.62
N ASN A 49 -34.37 -21.49 4.71
CA ASN A 49 -34.15 -21.34 3.29
C ASN A 49 -35.12 -20.31 2.71
N ASN A 50 -34.57 -19.29 2.05
CA ASN A 50 -35.26 -18.58 0.98
C ASN A 50 -34.24 -17.95 0.05
N CYS A 51 -34.28 -18.36 -1.21
CA CYS A 51 -33.47 -17.86 -2.31
C CYS A 51 -33.70 -16.36 -2.49
N ARG A 52 -32.83 -15.56 -1.90
CA ARG A 52 -32.56 -14.19 -2.32
C ARG A 52 -31.06 -14.12 -2.49
N LYS A 53 -30.58 -13.78 -3.70
CA LYS A 53 -29.18 -13.57 -4.01
C LYS A 53 -28.59 -12.70 -2.90
N LYS A 54 -27.84 -13.32 -1.99
CA LYS A 54 -27.08 -12.59 -0.97
C LYS A 54 -26.09 -11.76 -1.77
N ASN A 55 -26.12 -10.45 -1.60
CA ASN A 55 -25.05 -9.61 -2.10
C ASN A 55 -23.77 -10.16 -1.48
N ASP A 56 -22.96 -10.80 -2.32
CA ASP A 56 -21.84 -11.64 -1.97
C ASP A 56 -20.63 -10.79 -1.59
N TRP A 57 -20.86 -9.74 -0.80
CA TRP A 57 -19.82 -8.84 -0.31
C TRP A 57 -18.72 -9.62 0.41
N SER A 58 -19.04 -10.75 1.05
CA SER A 58 -18.04 -11.64 1.66
C SER A 58 -17.13 -12.27 0.60
N MET A 59 -17.70 -12.72 -0.52
CA MET A 59 -16.95 -13.31 -1.63
C MET A 59 -16.14 -12.26 -2.38
N ASP A 60 -16.68 -11.04 -2.54
CA ASP A 60 -15.95 -9.90 -3.09
C ASP A 60 -14.81 -9.43 -2.18
N ILE A 61 -15.01 -9.42 -0.85
CA ILE A 61 -13.95 -9.10 0.12
C ILE A 61 -12.86 -10.17 0.09
N GLU A 62 -13.23 -11.46 0.03
CA GLU A 62 -12.26 -12.55 -0.09
C GLU A 62 -11.50 -12.48 -1.43
N HIS A 63 -12.20 -12.18 -2.53
CA HIS A 63 -11.58 -11.98 -3.83
C HIS A 63 -10.62 -10.77 -3.82
N GLN A 64 -11.01 -9.66 -3.20
CA GLN A 64 -10.14 -8.49 -3.03
C GLN A 64 -8.92 -8.81 -2.18
N LYS A 65 -9.07 -9.53 -1.05
CA LYS A 65 -7.95 -10.03 -0.24
C LYS A 65 -7.02 -10.93 -1.04
N TYR A 66 -7.57 -11.82 -1.87
CA TYR A 66 -6.79 -12.67 -2.76
C TYR A 66 -6.02 -11.86 -3.81
N VAL A 67 -6.66 -10.88 -4.46
CA VAL A 67 -6.00 -10.00 -5.44
C VAL A 67 -4.91 -9.15 -4.80
N LEU A 68 -5.15 -8.61 -3.60
CA LEU A 68 -4.16 -7.83 -2.85
C LEU A 68 -2.96 -8.70 -2.44
N SER A 69 -3.20 -9.88 -1.86
CA SER A 69 -2.12 -10.81 -1.50
C SER A 69 -1.33 -11.31 -2.72
N LYS A 70 -1.97 -11.44 -3.89
CA LYS A 70 -1.28 -11.77 -5.15
C LYS A 70 -0.44 -10.59 -5.65
N LYS A 71 -0.94 -9.35 -5.53
CA LYS A 71 -0.15 -8.14 -5.85
C LYS A 71 1.03 -7.97 -4.91
N GLU A 72 0.88 -8.20 -3.61
CA GLU A 72 1.97 -8.17 -2.64
C GLU A 72 3.06 -9.19 -2.95
N LYS A 73 2.70 -10.42 -3.35
CA LYS A 73 3.65 -11.44 -3.82
C LYS A 73 4.40 -11.03 -5.09
N ASN A 74 3.76 -10.26 -5.96
CA ASN A 74 4.36 -9.72 -7.18
C ASN A 74 5.22 -8.47 -6.91
N LEU A 75 4.90 -7.68 -5.88
CA LEU A 75 5.72 -6.55 -5.40
C LEU A 75 6.94 -7.03 -4.62
N SER A 76 6.84 -8.18 -3.93
CA SER A 76 7.95 -8.78 -3.18
C SER A 76 8.95 -9.50 -4.07
N THR A 77 8.61 -9.77 -5.34
CA THR A 77 9.53 -10.35 -6.30
C THR A 77 10.39 -9.24 -6.88
N VAL A 78 11.33 -8.77 -6.06
CA VAL A 78 12.41 -7.91 -6.52
C VAL A 78 13.06 -8.61 -7.71
N SER A 79 12.95 -8.02 -8.90
CA SER A 79 13.50 -8.61 -10.10
C SER A 79 15.02 -8.64 -9.97
N TYR A 80 15.59 -9.82 -10.17
CA TYR A 80 17.04 -10.01 -10.19
C TYR A 80 17.73 -9.01 -11.12
N GLN A 81 17.09 -8.70 -12.25
CA GLN A 81 17.62 -7.81 -13.27
C GLN A 81 17.74 -6.37 -12.75
N ASP A 82 16.79 -5.92 -11.93
CA ASP A 82 16.84 -4.59 -11.31
C ASP A 82 18.02 -4.51 -10.33
N ILE A 83 18.17 -5.50 -9.45
CA ILE A 83 19.30 -5.58 -8.50
C ILE A 83 20.63 -5.54 -9.27
N ALA A 84 20.73 -6.33 -10.34
CA ALA A 84 21.94 -6.44 -11.12
C ALA A 84 22.31 -5.13 -11.84
N LEU A 85 21.31 -4.42 -12.38
CA LEU A 85 21.51 -3.08 -12.95
C LEU A 85 21.92 -2.05 -11.90
N LYS A 86 21.35 -2.10 -10.69
CA LYS A 86 21.74 -1.21 -9.58
C LYS A 86 23.18 -1.48 -9.10
N ILE A 87 23.59 -2.75 -9.04
CA ILE A 87 24.99 -3.10 -8.73
C ILE A 87 25.91 -2.53 -9.80
N ALA A 88 25.57 -2.70 -11.08
CA ALA A 88 26.38 -2.20 -12.18
C ALA A 88 26.48 -0.66 -12.18
N SER A 89 25.38 0.06 -11.92
CA SER A 89 25.41 1.52 -11.82
C SER A 89 26.28 1.99 -10.66
N PHE A 90 26.16 1.34 -9.50
CA PHE A 90 26.97 1.66 -8.32
C PHE A 90 28.47 1.45 -8.57
N LEU A 91 28.85 0.33 -9.18
CA LEU A 91 30.23 0.05 -9.53
C LEU A 91 30.78 1.01 -10.59
N LYS A 92 29.93 1.45 -11.52
CA LYS A 92 30.28 2.45 -12.54
C LYS A 92 30.52 3.82 -11.90
N GLU A 93 29.69 4.22 -10.94
CA GLU A 93 29.87 5.46 -10.17
C GLU A 93 31.14 5.43 -9.31
N ALA A 94 31.46 4.28 -8.71
CA ALA A 94 32.63 4.15 -7.85
C ALA A 94 33.96 4.24 -8.61
N GLY A 95 34.02 3.75 -9.85
CA GLY A 95 35.23 3.79 -10.69
C GLY A 95 36.44 3.01 -10.16
N GLN A 96 36.28 2.31 -9.03
CA GLN A 96 37.29 1.51 -8.35
C GLN A 96 36.69 0.18 -7.88
N PRO A 97 37.51 -0.84 -7.59
CA PRO A 97 37.03 -2.09 -7.02
C PRO A 97 36.40 -1.86 -5.65
N VAL A 98 35.12 -2.24 -5.50
CA VAL A 98 34.34 -2.06 -4.26
C VAL A 98 34.22 -3.37 -3.50
N GLN A 99 34.28 -3.30 -2.18
CA GLN A 99 34.12 -4.46 -1.32
C GLN A 99 32.68 -4.99 -1.35
N THR A 100 32.50 -6.30 -1.34
CA THR A 100 31.19 -6.96 -1.32
C THR A 100 30.25 -6.46 -0.22
N ARG A 101 30.78 -6.17 0.98
CA ARG A 101 30.01 -5.63 2.10
C ARG A 101 29.46 -4.23 1.82
N GLN A 102 30.25 -3.37 1.21
CA GLN A 102 29.85 -2.00 0.86
C GLN A 102 28.75 -2.01 -0.20
N ILE A 103 28.87 -2.87 -1.21
CA ILE A 103 27.83 -3.03 -2.24
C ILE A 103 26.52 -3.51 -1.60
N PHE A 104 26.60 -4.49 -0.68
CA PHE A 104 25.42 -4.99 0.02
C PHE A 104 24.74 -3.91 0.87
N GLN A 105 25.52 -3.17 1.65
CA GLN A 105 25.01 -2.08 2.49
C GLN A 105 24.33 -0.99 1.65
N PHE A 106 24.96 -0.58 0.56
CA PHE A 106 24.41 0.39 -0.38
C PHE A 106 23.03 -0.04 -0.92
N ILE A 107 22.89 -1.32 -1.27
CA ILE A 107 21.63 -1.87 -1.78
C ILE A 107 20.54 -1.86 -0.72
N LEU A 108 20.87 -2.25 0.51
CA LEU A 108 19.92 -2.22 1.63
C LEU A 108 19.47 -0.79 1.95
N GLU A 109 20.42 0.15 2.06
CA GLU A 109 20.14 1.54 2.42
C GLU A 109 19.30 2.26 1.35
N ARG A 110 19.60 2.08 0.06
CA ARG A 110 18.90 2.81 -1.02
C ARG A 110 17.60 2.14 -1.47
N TYR A 111 17.50 0.82 -1.44
CA TYR A 111 16.41 0.10 -2.10
C TYR A 111 15.57 -0.77 -1.17
N ASN A 112 15.95 -0.88 0.11
CA ASN A 112 15.22 -1.60 1.16
C ASN A 112 14.76 -3.01 0.74
N TYR A 113 15.63 -3.73 0.02
CA TYR A 113 15.34 -5.09 -0.40
C TYR A 113 15.49 -6.06 0.77
N ASN A 114 14.56 -7.02 0.90
CA ASN A 114 14.64 -8.12 1.86
C ASN A 114 15.69 -9.16 1.41
N LEU A 115 16.97 -8.78 1.46
CA LEU A 115 18.10 -9.59 1.02
C LEU A 115 19.03 -9.94 2.18
N THR A 116 19.30 -11.22 2.35
CA THR A 116 20.33 -11.69 3.29
C THR A 116 21.71 -11.62 2.64
N TYR A 117 22.73 -11.21 3.40
CA TYR A 117 24.12 -11.15 2.93
C TYR A 117 24.59 -12.48 2.29
N SER A 118 24.25 -13.61 2.90
CA SER A 118 24.59 -14.94 2.36
C SER A 118 24.02 -15.19 0.97
N ASN A 119 22.77 -14.77 0.73
CA ASN A 119 22.11 -14.88 -0.57
C ASN A 119 22.77 -13.95 -1.61
N PHE A 120 23.13 -12.73 -1.19
CA PHE A 120 23.80 -11.76 -2.04
C PHE A 120 25.16 -12.27 -2.54
N VAL A 121 26.00 -12.80 -1.63
CA VAL A 121 27.33 -13.30 -1.95
C VAL A 121 27.28 -14.60 -2.76
N SER A 122 26.40 -15.53 -2.39
CA SER A 122 26.40 -16.89 -2.96
C SER A 122 25.59 -17.01 -4.25
N ASN A 123 24.50 -16.25 -4.37
CA ASN A 123 23.57 -16.40 -5.50
C ASN A 123 23.58 -15.18 -6.42
N ILE A 124 23.44 -13.97 -5.89
CA ILE A 124 23.24 -12.76 -6.71
C ILE A 124 24.53 -12.37 -7.43
N LEU A 125 25.61 -12.10 -6.69
CA LEU A 125 26.87 -11.65 -7.29
C LEU A 125 27.45 -12.62 -8.31
N PRO A 126 27.50 -13.95 -8.06
CA PRO A 126 27.98 -14.91 -9.06
C PRO A 126 27.08 -14.97 -10.29
N ARG A 127 25.76 -14.78 -10.13
CA ARG A 127 24.84 -14.71 -11.27
C ARG A 127 25.08 -13.45 -12.10
N VAL A 128 25.30 -12.30 -11.44
CA VAL A 128 25.62 -11.02 -12.11
C VAL A 128 26.91 -11.13 -12.92
N HIS A 129 27.91 -11.84 -12.39
CA HIS A 129 29.17 -12.08 -13.10
C HIS A 129 29.02 -12.94 -14.35
N ARG A 130 28.13 -13.94 -14.31
CA ARG A 130 27.89 -14.86 -15.44
C ARG A 130 27.08 -14.20 -16.55
N ASP A 131 26.28 -13.20 -16.22
CA ASP A 131 25.42 -12.53 -17.19
C ASP A 131 26.22 -11.62 -18.13
N SER A 132 26.23 -11.98 -19.41
CA SER A 132 26.96 -11.24 -20.46
C SER A 132 26.41 -9.84 -20.75
N ASN A 133 25.16 -9.60 -20.34
CA ASN A 133 24.49 -8.31 -20.50
C ASN A 133 24.92 -7.28 -19.45
N ILE A 134 25.62 -7.71 -18.39
CA ILE A 134 25.98 -6.87 -17.26
C ILE A 134 27.48 -6.71 -17.20
N ASN A 135 27.92 -5.46 -17.12
CA ASN A 135 29.33 -5.09 -17.18
C ASN A 135 29.98 -5.14 -15.78
N VAL A 136 29.95 -6.30 -15.13
CA VAL A 136 30.50 -6.49 -13.78
C VAL A 136 31.49 -7.65 -13.75
N GLU A 137 32.66 -7.38 -13.19
CA GLU A 137 33.76 -8.34 -13.10
C GLU A 137 34.26 -8.44 -11.65
N LYS A 138 34.83 -9.59 -11.34
CA LYS A 138 35.47 -9.83 -10.04
C LYS A 138 36.93 -9.38 -10.12
N ALA A 139 37.29 -8.34 -9.36
CA ALA A 139 38.65 -7.83 -9.31
C ALA A 139 39.57 -8.76 -8.50
N CYS A 140 39.16 -9.12 -7.28
CA CYS A 140 39.90 -10.03 -6.41
C CYS A 140 38.97 -10.65 -5.35
N ARG A 141 39.52 -11.34 -4.34
CA ARG A 141 38.70 -12.00 -3.30
C ARG A 141 37.90 -10.96 -2.50
N GLY A 142 36.59 -10.94 -2.69
CA GLY A 142 35.67 -10.05 -1.98
C GLY A 142 35.56 -8.64 -2.57
N TYR A 143 36.12 -8.41 -3.76
CA TYR A 143 36.04 -7.12 -4.46
C TYR A 143 35.50 -7.29 -5.87
N TRP A 144 34.69 -6.32 -6.28
CA TRP A 144 33.98 -6.30 -7.55
C TRP A 144 34.19 -4.96 -8.24
N GLN A 145 34.29 -4.97 -9.56
CA GLN A 145 34.54 -3.79 -10.37
C GLN A 145 33.62 -3.73 -11.59
N TYR A 146 33.37 -2.52 -12.09
CA TYR A 146 32.69 -2.34 -13.36
C TYR A 146 33.66 -2.60 -14.51
N ARG A 147 33.25 -3.40 -15.49
CA ARG A 147 34.04 -3.65 -16.69
C ARG A 147 33.68 -2.62 -17.76
N LEU A 148 34.62 -1.73 -18.08
CA LEU A 148 34.51 -0.89 -19.27
C LEU A 148 34.63 -1.81 -20.50
N LYS A 149 33.58 -1.85 -21.33
CA LYS A 149 33.64 -2.47 -22.65
C LYS A 149 34.33 -1.51 -23.62
#